data_AF-A0A948CMK6-F1
#
_entry.id   AF-A0A948CMK6-F1
#
_cell.length_a   1.000
_cell.length_b   1.000
_cell.length_c   1.000
_cell.angle_alpha   90.00
_cell.angle_beta   90.00
_cell.angle_gamma   90.00
#
_symmetry.space_group_name_H-M   'P 1'
#
loop_
_entity.id
_entity.type
_entity.pdbx_description
1 polymer ?
#
loop_
_entity_poly.entity_id
_entity_poly.type
_entity_poly.pdbx_seq_one_letter_code
_entity_poly.pdbx_strand_id
1 'polypeptide(L)' 'MQTLTPSAPLNIAVIGSGIAGLSSAWLLSKNHKVTLFEQDSRLGGHTNTVDV' A
#
# COMPACT_ATOMS: atom_id res chain seq x y z
N MET A 1 -0.08 19.65 -28.15
CA MET A 1 0.41 19.64 -26.76
C MET A 1 -0.75 19.24 -25.87
N GLN A 2 -0.77 18.01 -25.35
CA GLN A 2 -1.86 17.53 -24.48
C GLN A 2 -1.47 17.80 -23.03
N THR A 3 -2.19 18.70 -22.37
CA THR A 3 -1.99 19.01 -20.96
C THR A 3 -2.52 17.84 -20.13
N LEU A 4 -1.62 17.02 -19.58
CA LEU A 4 -1.99 15.98 -18.61
C LEU A 4 -2.38 16.67 -17.30
N THR A 5 -3.68 16.91 -17.11
CA THR A 5 -4.21 17.28 -15.80
C THR A 5 -3.89 16.16 -14.80
N PRO A 6 -3.42 16.46 -13.58
CA PRO A 6 -3.21 15.42 -12.58
C PRO A 6 -4.51 14.67 -12.35
N SER A 7 -4.46 13.34 -12.46
CA SER A 7 -5.60 12.46 -12.21
C SER A 7 -6.16 12.73 -10.82
N ALA A 8 -7.49 12.77 -10.71
CA ALA A 8 -8.16 12.86 -9.42
C ALA A 8 -7.71 11.71 -8.48
N PRO A 9 -7.73 11.90 -7.15
CA PRO A 9 -7.41 10.85 -6.19
C PRO A 9 -8.27 9.60 -6.41
N LEU A 10 -7.63 8.42 -6.42
CA LEU A 10 -8.29 7.13 -6.59
C LEU A 10 -8.55 6.45 -5.24
N ASN A 11 -9.48 5.48 -5.24
CA ASN A 11 -9.69 4.54 -4.16
C ASN A 11 -9.01 3.21 -4.52
N ILE A 12 -7.95 2.84 -3.81
CA ILE A 12 -7.07 1.73 -4.16
C ILE A 12 -7.09 0.69 -3.04
N ALA A 13 -7.29 -0.58 -3.40
CA ALA A 13 -7.08 -1.72 -2.51
C ALA A 13 -5.72 -2.37 -2.79
N VAL A 14 -4.90 -2.55 -1.76
CA VAL A 14 -3.65 -3.31 -1.82
C VAL A 14 -3.86 -4.62 -1.06
N ILE A 15 -3.59 -5.75 -1.70
CA ILE A 15 -3.76 -7.08 -1.09
C ILE A 15 -2.38 -7.66 -0.77
N GLY A 16 -2.16 -7.96 0.52
CA GLY A 16 -0.90 -8.44 1.08
C GLY A 16 -0.05 -7.32 1.68
N SER A 17 0.45 -7.55 2.89
CA SER A 17 1.26 -6.61 3.68
C SER A 17 2.74 -7.00 3.78
N GLY A 18 3.24 -7.77 2.82
CA GLY A 18 4.69 -7.97 2.66
C GLY A 18 5.41 -6.66 2.33
N ILE A 19 6.75 -6.70 2.23
CA ILE A 19 7.55 -5.49 1.97
C ILE A 19 7.10 -4.72 0.71
N ALA A 20 6.76 -5.44 -0.36
CA ALA A 20 6.25 -4.84 -1.59
C ALA A 20 4.89 -4.17 -1.38
N GLY A 21 3.94 -4.85 -0.71
CA GLY A 21 2.61 -4.33 -0.44
C GLY A 21 2.63 -3.08 0.44
N LEU A 22 3.41 -3.09 1.52
CA LEU A 22 3.59 -1.92 2.38
C LEU A 22 4.26 -0.76 1.64
N SER A 23 5.29 -1.03 0.83
CA SER A 23 5.97 0.00 0.05
C SER A 23 5.04 0.64 -0.98
N SER A 24 4.25 -0.17 -1.70
CA SER A 24 3.25 0.31 -2.65
C SER A 24 2.16 1.12 -1.95
N ALA A 25 1.61 0.61 -0.84
CA ALA A 25 0.57 1.30 -0.08
C ALA A 25 1.06 2.65 0.45
N TRP A 26 2.28 2.71 0.99
CA TRP A 26 2.90 3.94 1.49
C TRP A 26 3.12 4.99 0.40
N LEU A 27 3.58 4.56 -0.79
CA LEU A 27 3.80 5.49 -1.89
C LEU A 27 2.46 6.03 -2.43
N LEU A 28 1.48 5.14 -2.64
CA LEU A 28 0.17 5.49 -3.19
C LEU A 28 -0.66 6.34 -2.22
N SER A 29 -0.52 6.15 -0.91
CA SER A 29 -1.29 6.89 0.10
C SER A 29 -0.98 8.39 0.14
N LYS A 30 0.11 8.83 -0.49
CA LYS A 30 0.47 10.25 -0.59
C LYS A 30 -0.54 11.05 -1.42
N ASN A 31 -1.21 10.41 -2.36
CA ASN A 31 -2.10 11.07 -3.33
C ASN A 31 -3.44 10.35 -3.52
N HIS A 32 -3.63 9.18 -2.92
CA HIS A 32 -4.81 8.33 -3.11
C HIS A 32 -5.32 7.79 -1.77
N LYS A 33 -6.60 7.42 -1.74
CA LYS A 33 -7.19 6.71 -0.60
C LYS A 33 -6.86 5.23 -0.74
N VAL A 34 -5.98 4.72 0.12
CA VAL A 34 -5.51 3.33 0.07
C VAL A 34 -6.10 2.54 1.23
N THR A 35 -6.60 1.33 0.94
CA THR A 35 -6.96 0.32 1.94
C THR A 35 -6.06 -0.90 1.74
N LEU A 36 -5.36 -1.31 2.81
CA LEU A 36 -4.49 -2.49 2.79
C LEU A 36 -5.23 -3.66 3.44
N PHE A 37 -5.20 -4.82 2.78
CA PHE A 37 -5.75 -6.07 3.28
C PHE A 37 -4.63 -7.08 3.51
N GLU A 38 -4.68 -7.80 4.63
CA GLU A 38 -3.76 -8.87 4.99
C GLU A 38 -4.58 -10.01 5.59
N GLN A 39 -4.18 -11.26 5.32
CA GLN A 39 -4.86 -12.43 5.89
C GLN A 39 -4.45 -12.64 7.36
N ASP A 40 -3.19 -12.34 7.68
CA ASP A 40 -2.65 -12.51 9.03
C ASP A 40 -3.08 -11.35 9.95
N SER A 41 -3.02 -11.60 11.25
CA SER A 41 -3.26 -10.62 12.32
C SER A 41 -2.17 -9.55 12.43
N ARG A 42 -1.05 -9.73 11.71
CA ARG A 42 0.11 -8.82 11.71
C ARG A 42 0.51 -8.44 10.29
N LEU A 43 1.18 -7.29 10.18
CA LEU A 43 1.80 -6.86 8.94
C LEU A 43 3.21 -7.46 8.77
N GLY A 44 3.74 -7.43 7.55
CA GLY A 44 5.14 -7.70 7.24
C GLY A 44 5.42 -9.02 6.53
N GLY A 45 4.46 -9.96 6.50
CA GLY A 45 4.62 -11.26 5.83
C GLY A 45 5.88 -12.01 6.29
N HIS A 46 6.75 -12.40 5.36
CA HIS A 46 8.02 -13.07 5.65
C HIS A 46 9.03 -12.22 6.43
N THR A 47 8.87 -10.90 6.42
CA THR A 47 9.63 -9.97 7.27
C THR A 47 9.01 -10.02 8.67
N ASN A 48 9.42 -11.01 9.46
CA ASN A 48 8.90 -11.25 10.81
C ASN A 48 10.02 -11.17 11.83
N THR A 49 10.14 -10.03 12.50
CA THR A 49 11.01 -9.87 13.67
C THR A 49 10.22 -10.22 14.92
N VAL A 50 10.80 -11.07 15.77
CA VAL A 50 10.21 -11.47 17.05
C VAL A 50 11.12 -11.00 18.18
N ASP A 51 10.53 -10.43 19.23
CA ASP A 51 11.25 -10.13 20.46
C ASP A 51 11.54 -11.44 21.22
N VAL A 52 12.77 -11.58 21.72
CA VAL A 52 13.28 -12.76 22.45
C VAL A 52 13.69 -12.41 23.86
#